data_AF-A0A1V0RTE4-F1
#
_entry.id   AF-A0A1V0RTE4-F1
#
_cell.length_a   1.000
_cell.length_b   1.000
_cell.length_c   1.000
_cell.angle_alpha   90.00
_cell.angle_beta   90.00
_cell.angle_gamma   90.00
#
_symmetry.space_group_name_H-M   'P 1'
#
loop_
_entity.id
_entity.type
_entity.pdbx_description
1 polymer ?
#
loop_
_entity_poly.entity_id
_entity_poly.type
_entity_poly.pdbx_seq_one_letter_code
_entity_poly.pdbx_strand_id
1 'polypeptide(L)'
;MNQRNTLITLATTLAAHRGVTHYAISMRALGKGDFFKRMIERGFDCRTATAERLLAWFDENWDRDLEWPRDIPRPSAKREDAA
;
A
#
# COMPACT_ATOMS: atom_id res chain seq x y z
N MET A 1 -9.86 -10.62 -0.45
CA MET A 1 -9.78 -9.23 0.08
C MET A 1 -10.10 -8.24 -1.03
N ASN A 2 -10.83 -7.15 -0.75
CA ASN A 2 -11.05 -6.06 -1.72
C ASN A 2 -9.81 -5.16 -1.82
N GLN A 3 -9.55 -4.54 -2.98
CA GLN A 3 -8.36 -3.69 -3.20
C GLN A 3 -8.16 -2.61 -2.12
N ARG A 4 -9.26 -2.01 -1.65
CA ARG A 4 -9.23 -1.07 -0.52
C ARG A 4 -8.57 -1.67 0.71
N ASN A 5 -9.05 -2.82 1.17
CA ASN A 5 -8.56 -3.44 2.40
C ASN A 5 -7.09 -3.83 2.24
N THR A 6 -6.70 -4.35 1.07
CA THR A 6 -5.30 -4.62 0.73
C THR A 6 -4.41 -3.39 0.94
N LEU A 7 -4.82 -2.23 0.40
CA LEU A 7 -4.05 -1.00 0.53
C LEU A 7 -4.03 -0.46 1.97
N ILE A 8 -5.15 -0.50 2.68
CA ILE A 8 -5.24 -0.06 4.08
C ILE A 8 -4.36 -0.95 4.97
N THR A 9 -4.37 -2.27 4.76
CA THR A 9 -3.53 -3.20 5.50
C THR A 9 -2.05 -2.90 5.27
N LEU A 10 -1.58 -2.78 4.01
CA LEU A 10 -0.18 -2.42 3.74
C LEU A 10 0.21 -1.09 4.37
N ALA A 11 -0.64 -0.07 4.19
CA ALA A 11 -0.41 1.25 4.75
C ALA A 11 -0.29 1.21 6.26
N THR A 12 -1.16 0.47 6.93
CA THR A 12 -1.21 0.36 8.39
C THR A 12 -0.03 -0.44 8.93
N THR A 13 0.32 -1.56 8.30
CA THR A 13 1.47 -2.40 8.68
C THR A 13 2.77 -1.62 8.54
N LEU A 14 3.00 -0.95 7.40
CA LEU A 14 4.19 -0.14 7.18
C LEU A 14 4.22 1.09 8.11
N ALA A 15 3.07 1.73 8.33
CA ALA A 15 2.95 2.85 9.25
C ALA A 15 3.30 2.44 10.68
N ALA A 16 2.77 1.31 11.15
CA ALA A 16 3.05 0.77 12.48
C ALA A 16 4.53 0.43 12.67
N HIS A 17 5.17 -0.21 11.68
CA HIS A 17 6.60 -0.54 11.74
C HIS A 17 7.48 0.71 11.76
N ARG A 18 7.16 1.72 10.93
CA ARG A 18 7.90 2.99 10.88
C ARG A 18 7.56 3.97 12.01
N GLY A 19 6.58 3.66 12.86
CA GLY A 19 6.07 4.59 13.87
C GLY A 19 5.45 5.87 13.27
N VAL A 20 4.96 5.81 12.03
CA VAL A 20 4.29 6.92 11.36
C VAL A 20 2.80 6.66 11.24
N THR A 21 2.03 7.65 10.76
CA THR A 21 0.60 7.48 10.50
C THR A 21 0.33 7.16 9.03
N HIS A 22 -0.84 6.59 8.73
CA HIS A 22 -1.33 6.40 7.36
C HIS A 22 -1.32 7.69 6.52
N TYR A 23 -1.38 8.87 7.15
CA TYR A 23 -1.21 10.16 6.47
C TYR A 23 0.20 10.34 5.90
N ALA A 24 1.23 9.98 6.67
CA ALA A 24 2.62 10.07 6.22
C ALA A 24 2.88 9.11 5.05
N ILE A 25 2.32 7.91 5.11
CA ILE A 25 2.41 6.95 4.00
C ILE A 25 1.67 7.48 2.76
N SER A 26 0.44 7.98 2.92
CA SER A 26 -0.32 8.62 1.84
C SER A 26 0.43 9.80 1.20
N MET A 27 1.06 10.65 2.02
CA MET A 27 1.89 11.77 1.55
C MET A 27 3.09 11.29 0.74
N ARG A 28 3.80 10.25 1.19
CA ARG A 28 4.98 9.74 0.49
C ARG A 28 4.63 8.99 -0.80
N ALA A 29 3.52 8.27 -0.83
CA ALA A 29 3.11 7.46 -1.98
C ALA A 29 2.40 8.27 -3.07
N LEU A 30 1.53 9.22 -2.70
CA LEU A 30 0.65 9.95 -3.62
C LEU A 30 0.83 11.48 -3.56
N GLY A 31 1.63 12.00 -2.63
CA GLY A 31 1.73 13.44 -2.39
C GLY A 31 0.50 14.06 -1.70
N LYS A 32 -0.46 13.23 -1.24
CA LYS A 32 -1.72 13.68 -0.62
C LYS A 32 -2.04 12.83 0.60
N GLY A 33 -1.95 13.40 1.80
CA GLY A 33 -2.12 12.68 3.07
C GLY A 33 -3.55 12.21 3.34
N ASP A 34 -4.56 12.81 2.71
CA ASP A 34 -5.97 12.51 2.92
C ASP A 34 -6.49 11.26 2.18
N PHE A 35 -5.66 10.61 1.36
CA PHE A 35 -6.10 9.50 0.51
C PHE A 35 -6.63 8.30 1.32
N PHE A 36 -5.80 7.70 2.19
CA PHE A 36 -6.26 6.58 3.02
C PHE A 36 -7.37 6.99 3.99
N LYS A 37 -7.31 8.23 4.52
CA LYS A 37 -8.35 8.76 5.39
C LYS A 37 -9.71 8.77 4.68
N ARG A 38 -9.77 9.35 3.47
CA ARG A 38 -10.98 9.38 2.66
C ARG A 38 -11.43 7.97 2.28
N MET A 39 -10.50 7.07 2.00
CA MET A 39 -10.82 5.68 1.65
C MET A 39 -11.49 4.93 2.82
N ILE A 40 -11.01 5.15 4.04
CA ILE A 40 -11.59 4.60 5.28
C ILE A 40 -12.93 5.26 5.60
N GLU A 41 -12.99 6.60 5.59
CA GLU A 41 -14.18 7.37 6.00
C GLU A 41 -15.33 7.35 4.98
N ARG A 42 -15.03 7.54 3.69
CA ARG A 42 -16.03 7.58 2.62
C ARG A 42 -16.35 6.19 2.09
N GLY A 43 -15.49 5.22 2.35
CA GLY A 43 -15.64 3.89 1.81
C GLY A 43 -15.69 3.86 0.27
N PHE A 44 -14.84 4.63 -0.40
CA PHE A 44 -14.73 4.62 -1.86
C PHE A 44 -13.62 3.67 -2.34
N ASP A 45 -13.83 3.02 -3.48
CA ASP A 45 -12.82 2.18 -4.11
C ASP A 45 -11.94 3.01 -5.05
N CYS A 46 -10.65 2.80 -4.98
CA CYS A 46 -9.73 3.38 -5.96
C CYS A 46 -9.75 2.55 -7.25
N ARG A 47 -9.45 3.20 -8.37
CA ARG A 47 -9.26 2.50 -9.65
C ARG A 47 -8.11 1.49 -9.53
N THR A 48 -8.21 0.38 -10.25
CA THR A 48 -7.17 -0.67 -10.31
C THR A 48 -5.79 -0.09 -10.58
N ALA A 49 -5.67 0.80 -11.56
CA ALA A 49 -4.41 1.47 -11.90
C ALA A 49 -3.81 2.28 -10.72
N THR A 50 -4.64 2.88 -9.87
CA THR A 50 -4.16 3.58 -8.67
C THR A 50 -3.69 2.59 -7.62
N ALA A 51 -4.42 1.49 -7.42
CA ALA A 51 -4.03 0.44 -6.50
C ALA A 51 -2.70 -0.20 -6.91
N GLU A 52 -2.50 -0.50 -8.20
CA GLU A 52 -1.25 -1.05 -8.73
C GLU A 52 -0.06 -0.11 -8.53
N ARG A 53 -0.23 1.19 -8.79
CA ARG A 53 0.82 2.19 -8.52
C ARG A 53 1.18 2.29 -7.04
N LEU A 54 0.18 2.24 -6.15
CA LEU A 54 0.41 2.20 -4.71
C LEU A 54 1.13 0.93 -4.29
N LEU A 55 0.70 -0.23 -4.78
CA LEU A 55 1.32 -1.53 -4.53
C LEU A 55 2.79 -1.54 -4.97
N ALA A 56 3.10 -1.01 -6.15
CA ALA A 56 4.47 -0.88 -6.62
C ALA A 56 5.30 0.03 -5.71
N TRP A 57 4.76 1.19 -5.31
CA TRP A 57 5.44 2.08 -4.36
C TRP A 57 5.68 1.40 -3.01
N PHE A 58 4.69 0.65 -2.50
CA PHE A 58 4.84 -0.11 -1.27
C PHE A 58 5.93 -1.16 -1.41
N ASP A 59 6.02 -1.84 -2.54
CA ASP A 59 7.05 -2.84 -2.82
C ASP A 59 8.46 -2.25 -2.82
N GLU A 60 8.65 -1.12 -3.48
CA GLU A 60 9.94 -0.42 -3.59
C GLU A 60 10.37 0.19 -2.26
N ASN A 61 9.42 0.73 -1.49
CA ASN A 61 9.67 1.37 -0.21
C ASN A 61 9.38 0.44 0.99
N TRP A 62 9.16 -0.86 0.77
CA TRP A 62 8.94 -1.81 1.86
C TRP A 62 10.23 -2.01 2.64
N ASP A 63 10.15 -1.94 3.96
CA ASP A 63 11.30 -2.25 4.80
C ASP A 63 11.65 -3.73 4.69
N ARG A 64 12.93 -4.05 4.49
CA ARG A 64 13.41 -5.43 4.39
C ARG A 64 13.22 -6.22 5.70
N ASP A 65 13.14 -5.50 6.81
CA ASP A 65 12.90 -6.02 8.15
C ASP A 65 11.41 -6.37 8.37
N LEU A 66 10.52 -5.89 7.50
CA LEU A 66 9.08 -6.06 7.63
C LEU A 66 8.58 -7.18 6.71
N GLU A 67 7.90 -8.18 7.29
CA GLU A 67 7.26 -9.23 6.50
C GLU A 67 6.10 -8.68 5.67
N TRP A 68 6.06 -9.06 4.40
CA TRP A 68 4.96 -8.71 3.51
C TRP A 68 3.72 -9.56 3.85
N PRO A 69 2.52 -8.97 3.96
CA PRO A 69 1.32 -9.73 4.31
C PRO A 69 0.99 -10.80 3.26
N ARG A 70 0.83 -12.05 3.70
CA ARG A 70 0.60 -13.22 2.84
C ARG A 70 -0.70 -13.16 2.03
N ASP A 71 -1.67 -12.39 2.51
CA ASP A 71 -2.96 -12.18 1.84
C ASP A 71 -2.82 -11.28 0.59
N ILE A 72 -1.72 -10.55 0.47
CA ILE A 72 -1.53 -9.52 -0.54
C ILE A 72 -0.47 -9.95 -1.54
N PRO A 73 -0.82 -10.19 -2.82
CA PRO A 73 0.16 -10.56 -3.83
C PRO A 73 1.14 -9.42 -4.05
N ARG A 74 2.42 -9.68 -3.77
CA ARG A 74 3.51 -8.72 -3.92
C ARG A 74 3.83 -8.52 -5.41
N PRO A 75 3.80 -7.29 -5.95
CA PRO A 75 4.02 -7.06 -7.38
C PRO A 75 5.44 -7.40 -7.85
N SER A 76 6.49 -7.22 -7.03
CA SER A 76 7.85 -7.63 -7.43
C SER A 76 8.03 -9.15 -7.55
N ALA A 77 7.27 -9.95 -6.82
CA ALA A 77 7.32 -11.41 -6.98
C ALA A 77 6.84 -11.86 -8.38
N LYS A 78 6.18 -10.96 -9.14
CA LYS A 78 5.79 -11.21 -10.53
C LYS A 78 6.87 -10.82 -11.54
N ARG A 79 7.97 -10.19 -11.13
CA ARG A 79 9.13 -9.84 -11.99
C ARG A 79 10.28 -10.85 -11.88
N GLU A 80 9.99 -12.11 -11.56
CA GLU A 80 10.98 -13.20 -11.68
C GLU A 80 10.77 -14.07 -12.94
N ASP A 81 9.83 -13.71 -13.82
CA ASP A 81 9.61 -14.39 -15.10
C ASP A 81 9.52 -13.39 -16.26
N ALA A 82 10.68 -12.85 -16.64
CA ALA A 82 10.93 -12.30 -17.96
C ALA A 82 12.43 -12.49 -18.24
N ALA A 83 12.75 -13.73 -18.63
CA ALA A 83 14.05 -14.17 -19.13
C ALA A 83 14.47 -13.43 -20.41
#